data_AF-A0A2M7Q927-F1
#
_entry.id   AF-A0A2M7Q927-F1
#
_cell.length_a   1.000
_cell.length_b   1.000
_cell.length_c   1.000
_cell.angle_alpha   90.00
_cell.angle_beta   90.00
_cell.angle_gamma   90.00
#
_symmetry.space_group_name_H-M   'P 1'
#
loop_
_entity.id
_entity.type
_entity.pdbx_description
1 polymer ?
#
loop_
_entity_poly.entity_id
_entity_poly.type
_entity_poly.pdbx_seq_one_letter_code
_entity_poly.pdbx_strand_id
1 'polypeptide(L)'
;AILYGDDLVFNKKPALLQLIEVYNKYQDPIVALEKISRKEIHKYGVIDGVKIAPRTFQINNLIEKPKLGTEPSDLSIVGKYIITPEVIKELKKIKTKGELFLTDALLAVAKKRAVYGYQFEGKRYDCGSKIGFIKATIDSGLQHKETKSELKKYIKGLKI
;
A
#
# COMPACT_ATOMS: atom_id res chain seq x y z
N ALA A 1 -3.47 -2.95 13.54
CA ALA A 1 -3.16 -2.55 12.15
C ALA A 1 -2.22 -1.36 12.17
N ILE A 2 -1.45 -1.14 11.09
CA ILE A 2 -0.61 0.05 10.86
C ILE A 2 -1.12 0.74 9.61
N LEU A 3 -1.24 2.08 9.66
CA LEU A 3 -1.65 2.91 8.53
C LEU A 3 -0.73 4.12 8.41
N TYR A 4 -0.33 4.44 7.18
CA TYR A 4 0.43 5.65 6.88
C TYR A 4 -0.55 6.74 6.45
N GLY A 5 -0.48 7.90 7.11
CA GLY A 5 -1.48 8.98 6.96
C GLY A 5 -1.41 9.71 5.61
N ASP A 6 -0.28 9.58 4.91
CA ASP A 6 -0.04 10.13 3.58
C ASP A 6 -0.57 9.22 2.45
N ASP A 7 -0.92 7.96 2.74
CA ASP A 7 -1.50 7.04 1.77
C ASP A 7 -3.03 7.03 1.84
N LEU A 8 -3.68 7.92 1.10
CA LEU A 8 -5.13 7.95 0.98
C LEU A 8 -5.62 6.94 -0.04
N VAL A 9 -6.63 6.13 0.31
CA VAL A 9 -7.25 5.18 -0.62
C VAL A 9 -8.75 5.41 -0.63
N PHE A 10 -9.26 5.82 -1.79
CA PHE A 10 -10.68 6.07 -1.98
C PHE A 10 -11.34 4.87 -2.65
N ASN A 11 -12.33 4.32 -1.96
CA ASN A 11 -13.22 3.28 -2.47
C ASN A 11 -14.50 3.26 -1.64
N LYS A 12 -15.59 2.69 -2.17
CA LYS A 12 -16.83 2.47 -1.39
C LYS A 12 -16.57 1.60 -0.17
N LYS A 13 -15.74 0.57 -0.31
CA LYS A 13 -15.29 -0.29 0.78
C LYS A 13 -13.88 0.10 1.20
N PRO A 14 -13.65 0.58 2.44
CA PRO A 14 -12.32 1.01 2.88
C PRO A 14 -11.27 -0.08 2.69
N ALA A 15 -10.08 0.29 2.20
CA ALA A 15 -9.01 -0.68 1.93
C ALA A 15 -8.64 -1.51 3.17
N LEU A 16 -8.59 -0.89 4.36
CA LEU A 16 -8.32 -1.61 5.60
C LEU A 16 -9.39 -2.70 5.89
N LEU A 17 -10.67 -2.42 5.61
CA LEU A 17 -11.72 -3.41 5.81
C LEU A 17 -11.56 -4.60 4.87
N GLN A 18 -11.15 -4.36 3.62
CA GLN A 18 -10.83 -5.44 2.68
C GLN A 18 -9.67 -6.32 3.20
N LEU A 19 -8.63 -5.71 3.77
CA LEU A 19 -7.53 -6.45 4.41
C LEU A 19 -8.02 -7.26 5.62
N ILE A 20 -8.91 -6.70 6.45
CA ILE A 20 -9.45 -7.37 7.64
C ILE A 20 -10.18 -8.65 7.26
N GLU A 21 -10.92 -8.66 6.15
CA GLU A 21 -11.60 -9.86 5.67
C GLU A 21 -10.64 -10.97 5.26
N VAL A 22 -9.52 -10.60 4.63
CA VAL A 22 -8.44 -11.54 4.29
C VAL A 22 -7.79 -12.06 5.57
N TYR A 23 -7.51 -11.17 6.53
CA TYR A 23 -6.97 -11.55 7.83
C TYR A 23 -7.90 -12.52 8.56
N ASN A 24 -9.21 -12.29 8.56
CA ASN A 24 -10.17 -13.17 9.22
C ASN A 24 -10.15 -14.59 8.64
N LYS A 25 -9.83 -14.75 7.35
CA LYS A 25 -9.69 -16.04 6.69
C LYS A 25 -8.39 -16.76 7.03
N TYR A 26 -7.25 -16.07 7.01
CA TYR A 26 -5.93 -16.71 7.10
C TYR A 26 -5.24 -16.58 8.46
N GLN A 27 -5.63 -15.59 9.29
CA GLN A 27 -5.05 -15.31 10.61
C GLN A 27 -3.53 -15.02 10.60
N ASP A 28 -3.01 -14.60 9.45
CA ASP A 28 -1.61 -14.26 9.18
C ASP A 28 -1.46 -12.77 8.82
N PRO A 29 -0.26 -12.18 8.92
CA PRO A 29 -0.04 -10.79 8.52
C PRO A 29 -0.47 -10.51 7.07
N ILE A 30 -1.18 -9.40 6.87
CA ILE A 30 -1.68 -8.95 5.56
C ILE A 30 -1.09 -7.58 5.23
N VAL A 31 -0.53 -7.41 4.02
CA VAL A 31 -0.10 -6.12 3.49
C VAL A 31 -0.97 -5.69 2.32
N ALA A 32 -1.29 -4.40 2.23
CA ALA A 32 -2.01 -3.85 1.09
C ALA A 32 -1.07 -3.78 -0.12
N LEU A 33 -1.55 -4.25 -1.28
CA LEU A 33 -0.83 -4.19 -2.53
C LEU A 33 -1.52 -3.28 -3.55
N GLU A 34 -0.73 -2.59 -4.36
CA GLU A 34 -1.17 -1.89 -5.57
C GLU A 34 -0.25 -2.25 -6.73
N LYS A 35 -0.80 -2.31 -7.94
CA LYS A 35 0.01 -2.39 -9.16
C LYS A 35 0.55 -1.01 -9.49
N ILE A 36 1.88 -0.86 -9.50
CA ILE A 36 2.56 0.40 -9.80
C ILE A 36 3.25 0.28 -11.16
N SER A 37 3.30 1.38 -11.91
CA SER A 37 4.04 1.39 -13.17
C SER A 37 5.53 1.12 -12.95
N ARG A 38 6.19 0.44 -13.90
CA ARG A 38 7.64 0.16 -13.83
C ARG A 38 8.51 1.41 -13.68
N LYS A 39 8.00 2.60 -14.04
CA LYS A 39 8.74 3.85 -13.89
C LYS A 39 8.79 4.35 -12.44
N GLU A 40 7.83 3.94 -11.61
CA GLU A 40 7.69 4.46 -10.24
C GLU A 40 7.93 3.41 -9.17
N ILE A 41 7.98 2.13 -9.56
CA ILE A 41 8.02 0.99 -8.64
C ILE A 41 9.26 0.96 -7.73
N HIS A 42 10.40 1.47 -8.21
CA HIS A 42 11.65 1.59 -7.43
C HIS A 42 11.53 2.50 -6.20
N LYS A 43 10.46 3.29 -6.07
CA LYS A 43 10.20 4.17 -4.93
C LYS A 43 9.61 3.43 -3.72
N TYR A 44 9.17 2.18 -3.90
CA TYR A 44 8.35 1.46 -2.94
C TYR A 44 8.91 0.07 -2.61
N GLY A 45 8.36 -0.56 -1.57
CA GLY A 45 8.62 -1.97 -1.27
C GLY A 45 7.86 -2.88 -2.25
N VAL A 46 8.55 -3.80 -2.90
CA VAL A 46 7.99 -4.67 -3.95
C VAL A 46 8.02 -6.12 -3.48
N ILE A 47 6.89 -6.80 -3.63
CA ILE A 47 6.76 -8.20 -3.24
C ILE A 47 7.09 -9.13 -4.40
N ASP A 48 7.61 -10.30 -4.07
CA ASP A 48 7.54 -11.50 -4.88
C ASP A 48 6.59 -12.48 -4.18
N GLY A 49 5.67 -13.08 -4.93
CA GLY A 49 4.68 -13.95 -4.32
C GLY A 49 3.82 -14.71 -5.32
N VAL A 50 3.23 -15.79 -4.82
CA VAL A 50 2.35 -16.65 -5.61
C VAL A 50 0.91 -16.25 -5.35
N LYS A 51 0.14 -16.06 -6.41
CA LYS A 51 -1.30 -15.80 -6.29
C LYS A 51 -2.01 -17.06 -5.80
N ILE A 52 -2.65 -16.97 -4.63
CA ILE A 52 -3.36 -18.11 -4.00
C ILE A 52 -4.89 -17.97 -4.04
N ALA A 53 -5.39 -16.76 -4.28
CA ALA A 53 -6.81 -16.47 -4.43
C ALA A 53 -7.00 -15.19 -5.26
N PRO A 54 -8.24 -14.81 -5.62
CA PRO A 54 -8.50 -13.51 -6.23
C PRO A 54 -7.88 -12.38 -5.39
N ARG A 55 -7.06 -11.55 -6.04
CA ARG A 55 -6.34 -10.42 -5.43
C ARG A 55 -5.43 -10.75 -4.24
N THR A 56 -5.22 -12.02 -3.91
CA THR A 56 -4.46 -12.45 -2.71
C THR A 56 -3.22 -13.24 -3.13
N PHE A 57 -2.09 -12.88 -2.55
CA PHE A 57 -0.78 -13.43 -2.85
C PHE A 57 -0.12 -13.89 -1.56
N GLN A 58 0.46 -15.09 -1.55
CA GLN A 58 1.40 -15.47 -0.50
C GLN A 58 2.77 -14.91 -0.85
N ILE A 59 3.36 -14.13 0.06
CA ILE A 59 4.62 -13.44 -0.16
C ILE A 59 5.77 -14.40 0.14
N ASN A 60 6.63 -14.60 -0.86
CA ASN A 60 7.85 -15.40 -0.75
C ASN A 60 9.07 -14.53 -0.46
N ASN A 61 9.10 -13.34 -1.06
CA ASN A 61 10.18 -12.38 -0.88
C ASN A 61 9.65 -10.94 -0.94
N LEU A 62 10.42 -10.00 -0.42
CA LEU A 62 10.07 -8.59 -0.32
C LEU A 62 11.36 -7.77 -0.38
N ILE A 63 11.39 -6.77 -1.25
CA ILE A 63 12.55 -5.91 -1.45
C ILE A 63 12.10 -4.45 -1.28
N GLU A 64 12.71 -3.73 -0.34
CA GLU A 64 12.51 -2.29 -0.19
C GLU A 64 13.26 -1.53 -1.28
N LYS A 65 12.56 -0.68 -2.05
CA LYS A 65 13.14 0.21 -3.08
C LYS A 65 14.15 -0.50 -4.00
N PRO A 66 13.71 -1.54 -4.73
CA PRO A 66 14.59 -2.27 -5.64
C PRO A 66 15.20 -1.34 -6.68
N LYS A 67 16.38 -1.71 -7.18
CA LYS A 67 16.99 -0.99 -8.30
C LYS A 67 16.09 -1.12 -9.54
N LEU A 68 16.06 -0.08 -10.35
CA LEU A 68 15.33 -0.07 -11.61
C LEU A 68 15.75 -1.27 -12.48
N GLY A 69 14.78 -2.07 -12.89
CA GLY A 69 14.98 -3.27 -13.70
C GLY A 69 15.27 -4.55 -12.90
N THR A 70 15.42 -4.47 -11.57
CA THR A 70 15.59 -5.64 -10.69
C THR A 70 14.37 -5.95 -9.85
N GLU A 71 13.23 -5.33 -10.15
CA GLU A 71 12.01 -5.50 -9.39
C GLU A 71 11.41 -6.89 -9.62
N PRO A 72 11.06 -7.63 -8.55
CA PRO A 72 10.57 -9.01 -8.70
C PRO A 72 9.16 -9.09 -9.28
N SER A 73 8.37 -8.01 -9.19
CA SER A 73 7.02 -7.92 -9.74
C SER A 73 6.61 -6.47 -9.98
N ASP A 74 5.37 -6.25 -10.42
CA ASP A 74 4.73 -4.92 -10.49
C ASP A 74 3.88 -4.58 -9.24
N LEU A 75 3.96 -5.40 -8.19
CA LEU A 75 3.14 -5.30 -6.99
C LEU A 75 3.90 -4.61 -5.85
N SER A 76 3.49 -3.39 -5.55
CA SER A 76 4.03 -2.57 -4.47
C SER A 76 3.21 -2.75 -3.20
N ILE A 77 3.90 -2.77 -2.06
CA ILE A 77 3.29 -2.54 -0.75
C ILE A 77 2.82 -1.08 -0.67
N VAL A 78 1.63 -0.90 -0.11
CA VAL A 78 1.03 0.39 0.23
C VAL A 78 0.90 0.47 1.75
N GLY A 79 0.92 1.67 2.32
CA GLY A 79 0.95 1.98 3.76
C GLY A 79 -0.26 1.53 4.60
N LYS A 80 -0.74 0.30 4.43
CA LYS A 80 -1.80 -0.34 5.21
C LYS A 80 -1.40 -1.79 5.48
N TYR A 81 -1.33 -2.13 6.76
CA TYR A 81 -0.85 -3.42 7.23
C TYR A 81 -1.76 -3.95 8.34
N ILE A 82 -2.04 -5.24 8.29
CA ILE A 82 -2.47 -6.01 9.45
C ILE A 82 -1.27 -6.85 9.87
N ILE A 83 -0.71 -6.53 11.02
CA ILE A 83 0.47 -7.22 11.58
C ILE A 83 0.07 -8.06 12.78
N THR A 84 0.81 -9.12 13.03
CA THR A 84 0.70 -9.95 14.23
C THR A 84 1.84 -9.62 15.21
N PRO A 85 1.75 -10.03 16.50
CA PRO A 85 2.81 -9.81 17.48
C PRO A 85 4.17 -10.35 17.05
N GLU A 86 4.23 -11.39 16.22
CA GLU A 86 5.47 -11.94 15.68
C GLU A 86 6.25 -10.91 14.86
N VAL A 87 5.56 -10.06 14.08
CA VAL A 87 6.21 -9.01 13.30
C VAL A 87 6.97 -8.04 14.22
N ILE A 88 6.36 -7.65 15.34
CA ILE A 88 7.01 -6.77 16.33
C ILE A 88 8.18 -7.49 17.01
N LYS A 89 8.06 -8.80 17.28
CA LYS A 89 9.15 -9.60 17.84
C LYS A 89 10.34 -9.70 16.89
N GLU A 90 10.11 -9.89 15.60
CA GLU A 90 11.18 -9.90 14.59
C GLU A 90 11.79 -8.52 14.38
N LEU A 91 10.96 -7.46 14.41
CA LEU A 91 11.42 -6.07 14.29
C LEU A 91 12.48 -5.71 15.35
N LYS A 92 12.30 -6.16 16.60
CA LYS A 92 13.27 -5.95 17.69
C LYS A 92 14.63 -6.63 17.50
N LYS A 93 14.72 -7.63 16.62
CA LYS A 93 15.95 -8.41 16.38
C LYS A 93 16.81 -7.80 15.27
N ILE A 94 16.23 -6.93 14.46
CA ILE A 94 16.93 -6.34 13.31
C ILE A 94 17.96 -5.34 13.79
N LYS A 95 19.21 -5.56 13.40
CA LYS A 95 20.31 -4.63 13.62
C LYS A 95 20.47 -3.79 12.36
N THR A 96 20.26 -2.48 12.48
CA THR A 96 20.48 -1.50 11.40
C THR A 96 21.44 -0.42 11.89
N LYS A 97 22.19 0.18 10.96
CA LYS A 97 23.02 1.37 11.20
C LYS A 97 22.30 2.67 10.80
N GLY A 98 21.07 2.57 10.31
CA GLY A 98 20.27 3.69 9.80
C GLY A 98 18.79 3.47 10.05
N GLU A 99 17.96 3.59 9.01
CA GLU A 99 16.52 3.36 9.12
C GLU A 99 16.19 1.88 9.38
N LEU A 100 15.15 1.67 10.18
CA LEU A 100 14.58 0.36 10.48
C LEU A 100 13.32 0.19 9.64
N PHE A 101 13.32 -0.78 8.71
CA PHE A 101 12.20 -1.00 7.82
C PHE A 101 11.29 -2.11 8.31
N LEU A 102 9.97 -1.88 8.24
CA LEU A 102 8.97 -2.90 8.55
C LEU A 102 9.05 -4.09 7.57
N THR A 103 9.52 -3.85 6.35
CA THR A 103 9.70 -4.87 5.31
C THR A 103 10.71 -5.94 5.72
N ASP A 104 11.79 -5.57 6.39
CA ASP A 104 12.77 -6.52 6.93
C ASP A 104 12.14 -7.48 7.95
N ALA A 105 11.28 -6.95 8.83
CA ALA A 105 10.58 -7.76 9.83
C ALA A 105 9.54 -8.68 9.18
N LEU A 106 8.80 -8.18 8.20
CA LEU A 106 7.84 -8.98 7.43
C LEU A 106 8.54 -10.12 6.68
N LEU A 107 9.69 -9.87 6.07
CA LEU A 107 10.49 -10.90 5.41
C LEU A 107 11.00 -11.94 6.41
N ALA A 108 11.44 -11.53 7.60
CA ALA A 108 11.84 -12.45 8.66
C ALA A 108 10.66 -13.34 9.14
N VAL A 109 9.44 -12.80 9.18
CA VAL A 109 8.22 -13.56 9.48
C VAL A 109 7.85 -14.50 8.33
N ALA A 110 7.95 -14.04 7.07
CA ALA A 110 7.63 -14.84 5.87
C ALA A 110 8.48 -16.12 5.76
N LYS A 111 9.67 -16.15 6.35
CA LYS A 111 10.53 -17.35 6.45
C LYS A 111 10.03 -18.40 7.45
N LYS A 112 9.07 -18.05 8.32
CA LYS A 112 8.60 -18.88 9.45
C LYS A 112 7.12 -19.22 9.36
N ARG A 113 6.31 -18.30 8.85
CA ARG A 113 4.86 -18.43 8.66
C ARG A 113 4.45 -17.66 7.41
N ALA A 114 3.24 -17.92 6.93
CA ALA A 114 2.73 -17.18 5.79
C ALA A 114 2.61 -15.68 6.11
N VAL A 115 2.89 -14.87 5.10
CA VAL A 115 2.55 -13.45 5.05
C VAL A 115 1.84 -13.26 3.72
N TYR A 116 0.70 -12.59 3.74
CA TYR A 116 -0.10 -12.39 2.54
C TYR A 116 -0.09 -10.93 2.10
N GLY A 117 -0.13 -10.74 0.79
CA GLY A 117 -0.44 -9.47 0.17
C GLY A 117 -1.84 -9.49 -0.41
N TYR A 118 -2.62 -8.44 -0.18
CA TYR A 118 -3.92 -8.26 -0.79
C TYR A 118 -3.93 -7.02 -1.68
N GLN A 119 -4.10 -7.24 -2.97
CA GLN A 119 -4.29 -6.17 -3.95
C GLN A 119 -5.66 -5.53 -3.70
N PHE A 120 -5.69 -4.36 -3.08
CA PHE A 120 -6.95 -3.73 -2.70
C PHE A 120 -7.70 -3.16 -3.92
N GLU A 121 -8.99 -2.95 -3.73
CA GLU A 121 -9.84 -2.18 -4.63
C GLU A 121 -9.93 -0.74 -4.15
N GLY A 122 -9.74 0.19 -5.08
CA GLY A 122 -9.77 1.62 -4.81
C GLY A 122 -8.73 2.38 -5.62
N LYS A 123 -8.79 3.70 -5.50
CA LYS A 123 -7.79 4.61 -6.06
C LYS A 123 -6.92 5.14 -4.93
N ARG A 124 -5.61 4.89 -4.99
CA ARG A 124 -4.65 5.46 -4.05
C ARG A 124 -4.20 6.84 -4.51
N TYR A 125 -3.94 7.71 -3.54
CA TYR A 125 -3.21 8.95 -3.70
C TYR A 125 -2.04 8.98 -2.73
N ASP A 126 -0.85 9.18 -3.28
CA ASP A 126 0.38 9.42 -2.53
C ASP A 126 0.45 10.90 -2.12
N CYS A 127 -0.10 11.23 -0.95
CA CYS A 127 -0.10 12.59 -0.41
C CYS A 127 1.23 12.99 0.23
N GLY A 128 2.23 12.10 0.25
CA GLY A 128 3.62 12.47 0.54
C GLY A 128 4.22 13.31 -0.60
N SER A 129 3.72 13.16 -1.83
CA SER A 129 4.07 14.01 -2.96
C SER A 129 3.14 15.22 -3.10
N LYS A 130 3.69 16.39 -3.44
CA LYS A 130 2.90 17.63 -3.67
C LYS A 130 1.82 17.41 -4.73
N ILE A 131 2.16 16.74 -5.83
CA ILE A 131 1.22 16.50 -6.93
C ILE A 131 0.14 15.50 -6.54
N GLY A 132 0.47 14.47 -5.76
CA GLY A 132 -0.51 13.50 -5.27
C GLY A 132 -1.46 14.11 -4.25
N PHE A 133 -0.98 15.01 -3.37
CA PHE A 133 -1.83 15.80 -2.48
C PHE A 133 -2.83 16.70 -3.24
N ILE A 134 -2.37 17.41 -4.27
CA ILE A 134 -3.24 18.24 -5.12
C ILE A 134 -4.30 17.38 -5.82
N LYS A 135 -3.89 16.25 -6.42
CA LYS A 135 -4.82 15.31 -7.07
C LYS A 135 -5.86 14.77 -6.09
N ALA A 136 -5.45 14.38 -4.88
CA ALA A 136 -6.36 13.89 -3.84
C ALA A 136 -7.38 14.96 -3.45
N THR A 137 -6.93 16.20 -3.29
CA THR A 137 -7.77 17.34 -2.93
C THR A 137 -8.81 17.64 -4.01
N ILE A 138 -8.38 17.71 -5.28
CA ILE A 138 -9.28 17.97 -6.42
C ILE A 138 -10.32 16.85 -6.53
N ASP A 139 -9.87 15.59 -6.54
CA ASP A 139 -10.77 14.45 -6.71
C ASP A 139 -11.75 14.30 -5.54
N SER A 140 -11.31 14.59 -4.31
CA SER A 140 -12.16 14.63 -3.12
C SER A 140 -13.20 15.75 -3.23
N GLY A 141 -12.77 16.97 -3.60
CA GLY A 141 -13.66 18.10 -3.78
C GLY A 141 -14.71 17.86 -4.86
N LEU A 142 -14.33 17.22 -5.98
CA LEU A 142 -15.26 16.86 -7.06
C LEU A 142 -16.25 15.74 -6.69
N GLN A 143 -16.04 15.06 -5.55
CA GLN A 143 -16.94 14.04 -5.00
C GLN A 143 -17.78 14.56 -3.83
N HIS A 144 -17.34 15.61 -3.15
CA HIS A 144 -17.98 16.15 -1.95
C HIS A 144 -19.28 16.90 -2.25
N LYS A 145 -20.30 16.74 -1.40
CA LYS A 145 -21.64 17.33 -1.64
C LYS A 145 -21.62 18.85 -1.69
N GLU A 146 -20.80 19.49 -0.86
CA GLU A 146 -20.76 20.95 -0.73
C GLU A 146 -19.83 21.62 -1.75
N THR A 147 -18.71 20.99 -2.13
CA THR A 147 -17.67 21.66 -2.92
C THR A 147 -17.70 21.26 -4.40
N LYS A 148 -18.36 20.15 -4.76
CA LYS A 148 -18.36 19.61 -6.12
C LYS A 148 -18.83 20.60 -7.19
N SER A 149 -19.94 21.27 -6.95
CA SER A 149 -20.55 22.16 -7.96
C SER A 149 -19.66 23.36 -8.26
N GLU A 150 -19.21 24.07 -7.22
CA GLU A 150 -18.35 25.24 -7.35
C GLU A 150 -16.96 24.88 -7.89
N LEU A 151 -16.33 23.81 -7.38
CA LEU A 151 -15.03 23.37 -7.86
C LEU A 151 -15.06 22.96 -9.34
N LYS A 152 -16.11 22.25 -9.76
CA LYS A 152 -16.27 21.86 -11.18
C LYS A 152 -16.45 23.08 -12.09
N LYS A 153 -17.21 24.09 -11.63
CA LYS A 153 -17.38 25.35 -12.36
C LYS A 153 -16.06 26.11 -12.48
N TYR A 154 -15.31 26.21 -11.37
CA TYR A 154 -14.00 26.84 -11.35
C TYR A 154 -13.02 26.20 -12.34
N ILE A 155 -12.85 24.87 -12.29
CA ILE A 155 -11.90 24.16 -13.16
C ILE A 155 -12.25 24.34 -14.65
N LYS A 156 -13.54 24.29 -15.02
CA LYS A 156 -13.97 24.51 -16.41
C LYS A 156 -13.71 25.93 -16.92
N GLY A 157 -13.60 26.90 -16.03
CA GLY A 157 -13.30 28.30 -16.37
C GLY A 157 -11.81 28.58 -16.56
N LEU A 158 -10.93 27.62 -16.22
CA LEU A 158 -9.49 27.78 -16.42
C LEU A 158 -9.15 27.66 -17.92
N LYS A 159 -8.33 28.58 -18.43
CA LYS A 159 -7.72 28.48 -19.76
C LYS A 159 -6.39 27.74 -19.61
N ILE A 160 -6.42 26.43 -19.79
CA ILE A 160 -5.26 25.52 -19.70
C ILE A 160 -5.02 24.87 -21.05
#